data_AF-A0A349P8R0-F1
#
_entry.id   AF-A0A349P8R0-F1
#
_cell.length_a   1.000
_cell.length_b   1.000
_cell.length_c   1.000
_cell.angle_alpha   90.00
_cell.angle_beta   90.00
_cell.angle_gamma   90.00
#
_symmetry.space_group_name_H-M   'P 1'
#
loop_
_entity.id
_entity.type
_entity.pdbx_description
1 polymer ?
#
loop_
_entity_poly.entity_id
_entity_poly.type
_entity_poly.pdbx_seq_one_letter_code
_entity_poly.pdbx_strand_id
1 'polypeptide(L)'
;MGTTTISIITGLISTGLAGSFILKNKRAAEPAHPRAVALFLFLGFLPVLAGSVYAAGPGTGAANFLKIPVGARETSLGGAFTAVADNANAVYYNPAGLSLLQNPEISFTQNKYVEGISQQWLAAAYPYRSGAFGLGFNYLSVPAFDAYDGADNRTGAVAASDMALYLSWGGRLPLNYKFLRSVSYGASVKYIAQELDTEKGTGYGLDLGLLATTPVENLRFGLEAENAVSSKIKFIEDGAAPSLRFKAGAMYEVSSSVSQVAGRYSLDYVVQDGGAGYIAVGVEQCFYDAYTARLGYSAFGDITSGLSFGLGYDLFRHTGRSVSVDYAYGGTYAFGDIHKLGVTYKFGRTAPRPAHKAPAVRPVLAAAEEIKKAPAADQPVIQAKKMPLSYYLDTLKIGSSSRRRAAVAELGARGGEDSLDLLLTLLKDEDPVIATAAIAAAAGLNDPRVIEPLIALLEAKNVDVRLEAVTELRRYKDPRVVKALKARLGDPSAEVRSRAASVLGGMENVR
;
A
#
# COMPACT_ATOMS: atom_id res chain seq x y z
N MET A 1 21.59 -21.99 -24.10
CA MET A 1 20.81 -20.89 -24.70
C MET A 1 20.39 -19.95 -23.60
N GLY A 2 21.28 -19.04 -23.21
CA GLY A 2 21.10 -18.24 -22.01
C GLY A 2 22.03 -17.06 -22.08
N THR A 3 21.47 -15.91 -22.48
CA THR A 3 22.04 -14.55 -22.32
C THR A 3 21.16 -13.47 -22.96
N THR A 4 20.02 -13.80 -23.59
CA THR A 4 19.26 -12.79 -24.37
C THR A 4 18.05 -12.18 -23.64
N THR A 5 17.55 -12.75 -22.54
CA THR A 5 16.31 -12.26 -21.89
C THR A 5 16.52 -11.16 -20.84
N ILE A 6 17.76 -10.85 -20.45
CA ILE A 6 18.06 -9.79 -19.47
C ILE A 6 18.06 -8.38 -20.12
N SER A 7 18.04 -8.28 -21.45
CA SER A 7 18.15 -6.98 -22.14
C SER A 7 16.83 -6.18 -22.25
N ILE A 8 15.67 -6.78 -21.95
CA ILE A 8 14.37 -6.12 -22.13
C ILE A 8 13.90 -5.37 -20.86
N ILE A 9 14.39 -5.74 -19.67
CA ILE A 9 14.01 -5.08 -18.41
C ILE A 9 14.93 -3.87 -18.09
N THR A 10 16.17 -3.85 -18.61
CA THR A 10 17.07 -2.71 -18.42
C THR A 10 16.76 -1.53 -19.35
N GLY A 11 16.04 -1.75 -20.45
CA GLY A 11 15.71 -0.72 -21.45
C GLY A 11 14.52 0.19 -21.10
N LEU A 12 13.64 -0.22 -20.17
CA LEU A 12 12.47 0.59 -19.77
C LEU A 12 12.70 1.42 -18.49
N ILE A 13 13.86 1.30 -17.84
CA ILE A 13 14.21 2.02 -16.61
C ILE A 13 15.39 2.99 -16.83
N SER A 14 16.08 2.96 -17.98
CA SER A 14 17.27 3.79 -18.24
C SER A 14 17.05 5.07 -19.06
N THR A 15 15.82 5.47 -19.38
CA THR A 15 15.53 6.79 -20.00
C THR A 15 14.80 7.68 -19.01
N GLY A 16 15.54 8.25 -18.07
CA GLY A 16 15.00 9.26 -17.14
C GLY A 16 15.96 9.73 -16.05
N LEU A 17 17.04 8.99 -15.78
CA LEU A 17 18.03 9.37 -14.77
C LEU A 17 19.46 9.26 -15.31
N ALA A 18 19.83 10.17 -16.21
CA ALA A 18 21.24 10.47 -16.45
C ALA A 18 21.37 11.93 -16.88
N GLY A 19 21.72 12.79 -15.91
CA GLY A 19 21.91 14.22 -16.11
C GLY A 19 22.66 14.87 -14.95
N SER A 20 23.94 14.54 -14.84
CA SER A 20 25.00 15.27 -14.11
C SER A 20 24.86 15.44 -12.59
N PHE A 21 25.45 14.48 -11.86
CA PHE A 21 26.09 14.76 -10.57
C PHE A 21 27.61 14.64 -10.76
N ILE A 22 28.27 15.75 -11.06
CA ILE A 22 29.73 15.91 -10.89
C ILE A 22 29.95 16.80 -9.66
N LEU A 23 30.77 16.28 -8.75
CA LEU A 23 31.18 16.82 -7.46
C LEU A 23 31.62 18.30 -7.50
N LYS A 24 31.02 19.11 -6.62
CA LYS A 24 31.68 20.10 -5.73
C LYS A 24 30.62 20.95 -5.00
N ASN A 25 30.40 20.70 -3.70
CA ASN A 25 30.79 21.63 -2.62
C ASN A 25 30.21 21.18 -1.27
N LYS A 26 31.04 21.28 -0.23
CA LYS A 26 30.66 21.11 1.18
C LYS A 26 29.72 22.25 1.59
N ARG A 27 28.50 21.98 2.06
CA ARG A 27 27.80 22.69 3.17
C ARG A 27 26.37 22.16 3.41
N ALA A 28 26.11 21.87 4.69
CA ALA A 28 24.84 21.71 5.41
C ALA A 28 23.66 21.04 4.67
N ALA A 29 23.39 19.78 5.03
CA ALA A 29 22.21 19.03 4.63
C ALA A 29 20.95 19.57 5.34
N GLU A 30 19.95 19.99 4.56
CA GLU A 30 18.57 20.18 5.04
C GLU A 30 17.91 18.82 5.33
N PRO A 31 16.98 18.73 6.31
CA PRO A 31 16.33 17.47 6.64
C PRO A 31 15.35 17.07 5.52
N ALA A 32 15.57 15.90 4.93
CA ALA A 32 14.71 15.34 3.90
C ALA A 32 13.25 15.21 4.38
N HIS A 33 12.30 15.59 3.51
CA HIS A 33 10.86 15.46 3.77
C HIS A 33 10.49 14.02 4.19
N PRO A 34 9.60 13.83 5.19
CA PRO A 34 9.26 12.50 5.73
C PRO A 34 8.71 11.53 4.67
N ARG A 35 8.12 12.05 3.59
CA ARG A 35 7.62 11.26 2.44
C ARG A 35 8.75 10.74 1.53
N ALA A 36 9.81 11.52 1.33
CA ALA A 36 10.98 11.10 0.57
C ALA A 36 11.86 10.15 1.39
N VAL A 37 11.95 10.37 2.71
CA VAL A 37 12.62 9.47 3.65
C VAL A 37 11.89 8.14 3.78
N ALA A 38 10.55 8.13 3.79
CA ALA A 38 9.77 6.89 3.80
C ALA A 38 9.98 6.07 2.51
N LEU A 39 10.03 6.71 1.33
CA LEU A 39 10.30 6.04 0.06
C LEU A 39 11.76 5.54 -0.03
N PHE A 40 12.72 6.31 0.48
CA PHE A 40 14.13 5.89 0.59
C PHE A 40 14.36 4.79 1.63
N LEU A 41 13.59 4.76 2.72
CA LEU A 41 13.61 3.64 3.68
C LEU A 41 12.87 2.41 3.13
N PHE A 42 11.84 2.60 2.31
CA PHE A 42 11.14 1.51 1.61
C PHE A 42 12.05 0.82 0.57
N LEU A 43 12.95 1.57 -0.06
CA LEU A 43 13.98 1.05 -0.99
C LEU A 43 15.28 0.62 -0.28
N GLY A 44 15.63 1.26 0.84
CA GLY A 44 16.88 1.05 1.58
C GLY A 44 16.83 -0.03 2.66
N PHE A 45 15.62 -0.49 3.03
CA PHE A 45 15.41 -1.61 3.96
C PHE A 45 15.09 -2.90 3.20
N LEU A 46 15.75 -3.12 2.06
CA LEU A 46 15.99 -4.47 1.57
C LEU A 46 17.21 -4.97 2.36
N PRO A 47 17.07 -5.79 3.43
CA PRO A 47 18.23 -6.50 3.91
C PRO A 47 18.68 -7.37 2.73
N VAL A 48 19.86 -7.07 2.18
CA VAL A 48 20.61 -8.03 1.37
C VAL A 48 21.05 -9.12 2.34
N LEU A 49 20.10 -9.98 2.71
CA LEU A 49 20.37 -11.32 3.21
C LEU A 49 20.69 -12.18 2.00
N ALA A 50 21.75 -11.81 1.27
CA ALA A 50 22.48 -12.73 0.41
C ALA A 50 23.42 -13.57 1.30
N GLY A 51 22.85 -14.25 2.29
CA GLY A 51 23.51 -15.41 2.86
C GLY A 51 23.45 -16.51 1.81
N SER A 52 24.54 -17.24 1.62
CA SER A 52 24.55 -18.47 0.81
C SER A 52 23.60 -19.48 1.46
N VAL A 53 22.31 -19.40 1.14
CA VAL A 53 21.35 -20.45 1.46
C VAL A 53 21.64 -21.57 0.48
N TYR A 54 22.10 -22.70 0.99
CA TYR A 54 22.23 -23.92 0.21
C TYR A 54 20.86 -24.26 -0.37
N ALA A 55 20.69 -24.02 -1.67
CA ALA A 55 19.54 -24.50 -2.42
C ALA A 55 19.68 -26.03 -2.53
N ALA A 56 19.05 -26.76 -1.61
CA ALA A 56 18.69 -28.15 -1.88
C ALA A 56 17.76 -28.16 -3.10
N GLY A 57 17.84 -29.20 -3.93
CA GLY A 57 17.03 -29.30 -5.15
C GLY A 57 15.52 -29.25 -4.88
N PRO A 58 14.70 -28.89 -5.90
CA PRO A 58 13.25 -28.91 -5.80
C PRO A 58 12.74 -30.28 -5.33
N GLY A 59 11.77 -30.31 -4.41
CA GLY A 59 11.05 -31.54 -4.04
C GLY A 59 11.56 -32.30 -2.82
N THR A 60 12.44 -31.70 -2.00
CA THR A 60 12.99 -32.35 -0.79
C THR A 60 12.17 -32.12 0.50
N GLY A 61 11.17 -31.24 0.46
CA GLY A 61 10.33 -30.89 1.62
C GLY A 61 8.96 -31.60 1.64
N ALA A 62 8.47 -31.92 2.84
CA ALA A 62 7.12 -32.44 3.07
C ALA A 62 6.07 -31.33 3.21
N ALA A 63 4.78 -31.70 3.30
CA ALA A 63 3.67 -30.78 3.56
C ALA A 63 3.60 -29.55 2.63
N ASN A 64 3.79 -29.73 1.32
CA ASN A 64 3.80 -28.63 0.34
C ASN A 64 2.47 -27.84 0.29
N PHE A 65 1.35 -28.40 0.76
CA PHE A 65 0.08 -27.67 0.90
C PHE A 65 0.20 -26.44 1.83
N LEU A 66 1.17 -26.43 2.76
CA LEU A 66 1.48 -25.27 3.61
C LEU A 66 2.09 -24.10 2.83
N LYS A 67 2.46 -24.28 1.57
CA LYS A 67 2.91 -23.18 0.72
C LYS A 67 1.77 -22.47 0.00
N ILE A 68 0.58 -23.08 -0.02
CA ILE A 68 -0.59 -22.55 -0.70
C ILE A 68 -1.26 -21.46 0.17
N PRO A 69 -1.41 -20.21 -0.31
CA PRO A 69 -2.07 -19.15 0.44
C PRO A 69 -3.47 -19.55 0.89
N VAL A 70 -3.89 -19.24 2.13
CA VAL A 70 -5.15 -19.76 2.70
C VAL A 70 -6.35 -18.81 2.58
N GLY A 71 -6.15 -17.49 2.68
CA GLY A 71 -7.23 -16.50 2.70
C GLY A 71 -7.37 -15.71 1.40
N ALA A 72 -8.60 -15.29 1.07
CA ALA A 72 -8.90 -14.58 -0.18
C ALA A 72 -8.21 -13.20 -0.24
N ARG A 73 -8.31 -12.41 0.84
CA ARG A 73 -7.65 -11.10 0.94
C ARG A 73 -6.15 -11.20 0.69
N GLU A 74 -5.51 -12.18 1.29
CA GLU A 74 -4.07 -12.38 1.24
C GLU A 74 -3.62 -12.89 -0.13
N THR A 75 -4.36 -13.82 -0.74
CA THR A 75 -4.15 -14.25 -2.13
C THR A 75 -4.22 -13.07 -3.10
N SER A 76 -5.22 -12.20 -2.95
CA SER A 76 -5.37 -11.03 -3.84
C SER A 76 -4.26 -9.99 -3.74
N LEU A 77 -3.43 -10.04 -2.69
CA LEU A 77 -2.24 -9.21 -2.51
C LEU A 77 -0.96 -9.90 -2.99
N GLY A 78 -1.10 -10.97 -3.79
CA GLY A 78 0.04 -11.77 -4.27
C GLY A 78 0.76 -12.52 -3.16
N GLY A 79 0.15 -12.65 -1.98
CA GLY A 79 0.78 -13.21 -0.79
C GLY A 79 1.64 -12.23 0.02
N ALA A 80 1.71 -10.94 -0.34
CA ALA A 80 2.46 -9.91 0.39
C ALA A 80 1.76 -9.51 1.70
N PHE A 81 1.84 -10.37 2.71
CA PHE A 81 1.02 -10.25 3.92
C PHE A 81 1.81 -10.30 5.23
N THR A 82 3.13 -10.53 5.19
CA THR A 82 3.96 -10.71 6.39
C THR A 82 3.93 -9.50 7.33
N ALA A 83 3.99 -8.27 6.78
CA ALA A 83 3.88 -7.03 7.58
C ALA A 83 2.43 -6.53 7.73
N VAL A 84 1.52 -7.03 6.89
CA VAL A 84 0.11 -6.62 6.86
C VAL A 84 -0.68 -7.31 7.97
N ALA A 85 -0.52 -8.64 8.12
CA ALA A 85 -1.12 -9.55 9.09
C ALA A 85 -1.85 -8.89 10.28
N ASP A 86 -3.06 -8.39 10.06
CA ASP A 86 -3.83 -7.59 11.02
C ASP A 86 -5.25 -8.13 11.26
N ASN A 87 -5.45 -9.42 10.96
CA ASN A 87 -6.74 -10.13 11.01
C ASN A 87 -6.55 -11.55 11.55
N ALA A 88 -7.62 -12.34 11.66
CA ALA A 88 -7.55 -13.71 12.19
C ALA A 88 -6.59 -14.62 11.39
N ASN A 89 -6.39 -14.33 10.09
CA ASN A 89 -5.47 -15.07 9.23
C ASN A 89 -3.99 -14.84 9.60
N ALA A 90 -3.66 -13.90 10.49
CA ALA A 90 -2.31 -13.71 11.03
C ALA A 90 -1.74 -15.00 11.65
N VAL A 91 -2.60 -15.93 12.12
CA VAL A 91 -2.24 -17.29 12.55
C VAL A 91 -1.34 -18.02 11.54
N TYR A 92 -1.62 -17.83 10.24
CA TYR A 92 -0.92 -18.51 9.15
C TYR A 92 0.26 -17.70 8.60
N TYR A 93 0.12 -16.38 8.52
CA TYR A 93 1.09 -15.53 7.80
C TYR A 93 2.16 -14.92 8.70
N ASN A 94 1.79 -14.45 9.89
CA ASN A 94 2.72 -13.90 10.87
C ASN A 94 2.03 -13.79 12.25
N PRO A 95 2.30 -14.70 13.20
CA PRO A 95 1.61 -14.71 14.49
C PRO A 95 1.83 -13.45 15.34
N ALA A 96 2.89 -12.65 15.09
CA ALA A 96 3.06 -11.35 15.75
C ALA A 96 1.93 -10.36 15.41
N GLY A 97 1.33 -10.54 14.24
CA GLY A 97 0.16 -9.80 13.76
C GLY A 97 -1.07 -9.95 14.63
N LEU A 98 -1.20 -11.05 15.37
CA LEU A 98 -2.32 -11.29 16.28
C LEU A 98 -2.45 -10.18 17.34
N SER A 99 -1.33 -9.59 17.76
CA SER A 99 -1.32 -8.49 18.72
C SER A 99 -1.94 -7.18 18.21
N LEU A 100 -2.24 -7.08 16.91
CA LEU A 100 -2.86 -5.90 16.30
C LEU A 100 -4.39 -5.96 16.34
N LEU A 101 -4.97 -7.12 16.66
CA LEU A 101 -6.42 -7.28 16.68
C LEU A 101 -7.03 -6.53 17.87
N GLN A 102 -8.09 -5.78 17.59
CA GLN A 102 -8.84 -5.03 18.60
C GLN A 102 -10.10 -5.77 19.07
N ASN A 103 -10.59 -6.68 18.23
CA ASN A 103 -11.85 -7.39 18.43
C ASN A 103 -11.64 -8.88 18.15
N PRO A 104 -12.41 -9.77 18.79
CA PRO A 104 -12.46 -11.16 18.38
C PRO A 104 -12.89 -11.26 16.92
N GLU A 105 -12.35 -12.22 16.19
CA GLU A 105 -12.59 -12.39 14.77
C GLU A 105 -12.62 -13.87 14.40
N ILE A 106 -13.51 -14.25 13.49
CA ILE A 106 -13.52 -15.55 12.83
C ILE A 106 -13.52 -15.36 11.32
N SER A 107 -12.72 -16.14 10.62
CA SER A 107 -12.54 -16.08 9.16
C SER A 107 -12.65 -17.49 8.60
N PHE A 108 -13.44 -17.64 7.55
CA PHE A 108 -13.54 -18.87 6.77
C PHE A 108 -13.22 -18.56 5.31
N THR A 109 -12.42 -19.39 4.66
CA THR A 109 -12.16 -19.29 3.22
C THR A 109 -12.29 -20.66 2.58
N GLN A 110 -12.96 -20.70 1.42
CA GLN A 110 -13.03 -21.87 0.57
C GLN A 110 -12.37 -21.59 -0.77
N ASN A 111 -11.61 -22.56 -1.25
CA ASN A 111 -11.04 -22.58 -2.58
C ASN A 111 -11.39 -23.89 -3.28
N LYS A 112 -11.67 -23.81 -4.59
CA LYS A 112 -11.81 -24.98 -5.46
C LYS A 112 -10.78 -24.88 -6.57
N TYR A 113 -10.06 -25.97 -6.76
CA TYR A 113 -9.10 -26.16 -7.83
C TYR A 113 -9.70 -27.06 -8.91
N VAL A 114 -8.91 -27.30 -9.96
CA VAL A 114 -9.20 -28.29 -10.99
C VAL A 114 -9.42 -29.68 -10.38
N GLU A 115 -10.16 -30.53 -11.10
CA GLU A 115 -10.42 -31.94 -10.74
C GLU A 115 -11.05 -32.14 -9.34
N GLY A 116 -11.77 -31.14 -8.84
CA GLY A 116 -12.49 -31.23 -7.57
C GLY A 116 -11.61 -31.15 -6.33
N ILE A 117 -10.30 -30.90 -6.49
CA ILE A 117 -9.40 -30.60 -5.36
C ILE A 117 -9.90 -29.35 -4.66
N SER A 118 -9.94 -29.36 -3.33
CA SER A 118 -10.49 -28.24 -2.56
C SER A 118 -9.66 -27.92 -1.34
N GLN A 119 -9.62 -26.64 -0.97
CA GLN A 119 -8.95 -26.18 0.24
C GLN A 119 -9.92 -25.37 1.09
N GLN A 120 -9.98 -25.67 2.38
CA GLN A 120 -10.73 -24.91 3.37
C GLN A 120 -9.77 -24.36 4.43
N TRP A 121 -10.02 -23.12 4.81
CA TRP A 121 -9.33 -22.44 5.89
C TRP A 121 -10.34 -21.90 6.88
N LEU A 122 -10.11 -22.17 8.15
CA LEU A 122 -10.84 -21.58 9.27
C LEU A 122 -9.83 -20.97 10.24
N ALA A 123 -10.00 -19.70 10.57
CA ALA A 123 -9.22 -19.02 11.59
C ALA A 123 -10.13 -18.36 12.61
N ALA A 124 -9.74 -18.41 13.87
CA ALA A 124 -10.37 -17.66 14.95
C ALA A 124 -9.29 -16.99 15.78
N ALA A 125 -9.51 -15.73 16.17
CA ALA A 125 -8.58 -14.99 17.00
C ALA A 125 -9.31 -14.22 18.09
N TYR A 126 -8.72 -14.20 19.28
CA TYR A 126 -9.31 -13.59 20.46
C TYR A 126 -8.28 -12.68 21.16
N PRO A 127 -8.47 -11.34 21.11
CA PRO A 127 -7.65 -10.39 21.83
C PRO A 127 -7.71 -10.61 23.33
N TYR A 128 -6.53 -10.65 23.97
CA TYR A 128 -6.39 -10.80 25.41
C TYR A 128 -5.23 -9.93 25.92
N ARG A 129 -5.57 -8.92 26.74
CA ARG A 129 -4.62 -7.93 27.29
C ARG A 129 -3.82 -7.24 26.17
N SER A 130 -2.49 -7.32 26.19
CA SER A 130 -1.58 -6.73 25.19
C SER A 130 -1.25 -7.66 24.02
N GLY A 131 -2.03 -8.72 23.83
CA GLY A 131 -1.84 -9.72 22.79
C GLY A 131 -3.14 -10.36 22.34
N ALA A 132 -3.04 -11.48 21.63
CA ALA A 132 -4.19 -12.29 21.23
C ALA A 132 -3.81 -13.76 21.04
N PHE A 133 -4.75 -14.64 21.35
CA PHE A 133 -4.71 -16.05 20.98
C PHE A 133 -5.27 -16.23 19.58
N GLY A 134 -4.72 -17.19 18.83
CA GLY A 134 -5.20 -17.56 17.50
C GLY A 134 -5.30 -19.08 17.36
N LEU A 135 -6.34 -19.51 16.64
CA LEU A 135 -6.55 -20.89 16.21
C LEU A 135 -6.71 -20.90 14.69
N GLY A 136 -6.15 -21.92 14.05
CA GLY A 136 -6.25 -22.11 12.60
C GLY A 136 -6.46 -23.56 12.24
N PHE A 137 -7.20 -23.80 11.16
CA PHE A 137 -7.43 -25.11 10.58
C PHE A 137 -7.37 -24.99 9.06
N ASN A 138 -6.38 -25.66 8.45
CA ASN A 138 -6.19 -25.74 7.00
C ASN A 138 -6.44 -27.19 6.58
N TYR A 139 -7.32 -27.40 5.61
CA TYR A 139 -7.62 -28.72 5.08
C TYR A 139 -7.59 -28.68 3.55
N LEU A 140 -6.79 -29.55 2.95
CA LEU A 140 -6.72 -29.76 1.50
C LEU A 140 -7.20 -31.18 1.21
N SER A 141 -8.19 -31.30 0.33
CA SER A 141 -8.77 -32.59 -0.05
C SER A 141 -8.58 -32.86 -1.54
N VAL A 142 -8.11 -34.05 -1.89
CA VAL A 142 -8.18 -34.60 -3.23
C VAL A 142 -9.31 -35.64 -3.27
N PRO A 143 -10.34 -35.46 -4.11
CA PRO A 143 -11.43 -36.41 -4.20
C PRO A 143 -10.92 -37.78 -4.68
N ALA A 144 -11.66 -38.84 -4.34
CA ALA A 144 -11.31 -40.17 -4.78
C ALA A 144 -11.34 -40.27 -6.31
N PHE A 145 -10.29 -40.84 -6.90
CA PHE A 145 -10.20 -41.15 -8.32
C PHE A 145 -9.85 -42.62 -8.51
N ASP A 146 -10.22 -43.18 -9.67
CA ASP A 146 -10.01 -44.60 -9.94
C ASP A 146 -8.51 -44.92 -10.01
N ALA A 147 -8.12 -46.02 -9.36
CA ALA A 147 -6.77 -46.56 -9.41
C ALA A 147 -6.70 -47.73 -10.39
N TYR A 148 -5.57 -47.86 -11.08
CA TYR A 148 -5.31 -48.89 -12.08
C TYR A 148 -3.94 -49.54 -11.83
N ASP A 149 -3.80 -50.82 -12.14
CA ASP A 149 -2.52 -51.51 -12.15
C ASP A 149 -1.72 -51.24 -13.43
N GLY A 150 -0.52 -51.79 -13.53
CA GLY A 150 0.33 -51.64 -14.73
C GLY A 150 -0.21 -52.33 -15.99
N ALA A 151 -1.31 -53.09 -15.89
CA ALA A 151 -2.00 -53.73 -16.99
C ALA A 151 -3.35 -53.03 -17.31
N ASP A 152 -3.57 -51.82 -16.77
CA ASP A 152 -4.78 -51.00 -16.96
C ASP A 152 -6.06 -51.63 -16.38
N ASN A 153 -5.94 -52.56 -15.43
CA ASN A 153 -7.10 -53.07 -14.69
C ASN A 153 -7.41 -52.17 -13.50
N ARG A 154 -8.69 -51.83 -13.31
CA ARG A 154 -9.14 -51.04 -12.17
C ARG A 154 -8.92 -51.80 -10.86
N THR A 155 -8.12 -51.22 -9.95
CA THR A 155 -7.76 -51.80 -8.64
C THR A 155 -8.55 -51.21 -7.47
N GLY A 156 -9.30 -50.13 -7.69
CA GLY A 156 -10.10 -49.48 -6.65
C GLY A 156 -10.21 -47.98 -6.89
N ALA A 157 -10.28 -47.21 -5.80
CA ALA A 157 -10.21 -45.76 -5.82
C ALA A 157 -9.23 -45.29 -4.74
N VAL A 158 -8.44 -44.27 -5.07
CA VAL A 158 -7.45 -43.66 -4.17
C VAL A 158 -7.82 -42.21 -3.93
N ALA A 159 -7.58 -41.73 -2.72
CA ALA A 159 -7.82 -40.35 -2.32
C ALA A 159 -6.65 -39.83 -1.49
N ALA A 160 -6.58 -38.52 -1.32
CA ALA A 160 -5.57 -37.90 -0.47
C ALA A 160 -6.16 -36.73 0.32
N SER A 161 -5.63 -36.51 1.53
CA SER A 161 -5.96 -35.32 2.29
C SER A 161 -4.79 -34.83 3.14
N ASP A 162 -4.66 -33.51 3.24
CA ASP A 162 -3.69 -32.85 4.09
C ASP A 162 -4.41 -31.93 5.07
N MET A 163 -3.95 -31.92 6.32
CA MET A 163 -4.52 -31.14 7.39
C MET A 163 -3.42 -30.45 8.20
N ALA A 164 -3.65 -29.20 8.59
CA ALA A 164 -2.86 -28.53 9.62
C ALA A 164 -3.75 -27.80 10.64
N LEU A 165 -3.45 -28.03 11.92
CA LEU A 165 -4.03 -27.33 13.07
C LEU A 165 -3.00 -26.38 13.66
N TYR A 166 -3.42 -25.16 13.99
CA TYR A 166 -2.56 -24.08 14.44
C TYR A 166 -3.04 -23.59 15.81
N LEU A 167 -2.11 -23.43 16.75
CA LEU A 167 -2.31 -22.72 18.00
C LEU A 167 -1.26 -21.61 18.10
N SER A 168 -1.72 -20.38 18.16
CA SER A 168 -0.85 -19.21 18.07
C SER A 168 -1.06 -18.23 19.22
N TRP A 169 0.00 -17.51 19.54
CA TRP A 169 -0.03 -16.35 20.42
C TRP A 169 0.76 -15.21 19.78
N GLY A 170 0.21 -14.00 19.84
CA GLY A 170 0.92 -12.78 19.48
C GLY A 170 0.83 -11.75 20.60
N GLY A 171 1.96 -11.17 20.98
CA GLY A 171 2.06 -10.11 22.00
C GLY A 171 2.68 -8.83 21.43
N ARG A 172 2.37 -7.71 22.07
CA ARG A 172 2.95 -6.40 21.74
C ARG A 172 3.72 -5.83 22.92
N LEU A 173 4.94 -5.39 22.64
CA LEU A 173 5.81 -4.67 23.55
C LEU A 173 6.00 -3.23 23.07
N PRO A 174 5.34 -2.24 23.70
CA PRO A 174 5.63 -0.83 23.48
C PRO A 174 7.05 -0.50 23.96
N LEU A 175 7.87 0.10 23.08
CA LEU A 175 9.26 0.45 23.41
C LEU A 175 9.50 1.97 23.43
N ASN A 176 8.73 2.74 22.66
CA ASN A 176 8.79 4.21 22.62
C ASN A 176 10.19 4.80 22.34
N TYR A 177 11.07 4.09 21.64
CA TYR A 177 12.36 4.61 21.21
C TYR A 177 12.21 5.49 19.96
N LYS A 178 13.14 6.44 19.78
CA LYS A 178 13.16 7.40 18.65
C LYS A 178 13.11 6.74 17.27
N PHE A 179 13.57 5.49 17.15
CA PHE A 179 13.62 4.73 15.89
C PHE A 179 12.64 3.54 15.87
N LEU A 180 11.95 3.24 16.98
CA LEU A 180 11.09 2.06 17.10
C LEU A 180 10.00 2.27 18.16
N ARG A 181 8.73 2.39 17.73
CA ARG A 181 7.60 2.66 18.64
C ARG A 181 7.21 1.42 19.44
N SER A 182 7.13 0.27 18.78
CA SER A 182 6.79 -1.00 19.41
C SER A 182 7.28 -2.17 18.59
N VAL A 183 7.54 -3.28 19.27
CA VAL A 183 7.77 -4.58 18.66
C VAL A 183 6.60 -5.48 19.02
N SER A 184 6.05 -6.14 18.02
CA SER A 184 5.15 -7.27 18.24
C SER A 184 5.91 -8.54 17.97
N TYR A 185 5.60 -9.58 18.73
CA TYR A 185 6.22 -10.89 18.65
C TYR A 185 5.13 -11.94 18.66
N GLY A 186 5.36 -13.09 18.05
CA GLY A 186 4.40 -14.17 18.09
C GLY A 186 5.01 -15.52 17.77
N ALA A 187 4.31 -16.56 18.19
CA ALA A 187 4.66 -17.94 17.91
C ALA A 187 3.41 -18.71 17.50
N SER A 188 3.57 -19.70 16.62
CA SER A 188 2.50 -20.58 16.18
C SER A 188 2.99 -22.02 16.19
N VAL A 189 2.36 -22.89 16.96
CA VAL A 189 2.60 -24.33 16.92
C VAL A 189 1.62 -24.96 15.95
N LYS A 190 2.13 -25.84 15.10
CA LYS A 190 1.37 -26.53 14.06
C LYS A 190 1.40 -28.03 14.28
N TYR A 191 0.25 -28.67 14.19
CA TYR A 191 0.13 -30.12 14.01
C TYR A 191 -0.27 -30.39 12.57
N ILE A 192 0.46 -31.27 11.89
CA ILE A 192 0.28 -31.59 10.47
C ILE A 192 -0.06 -33.07 10.37
N ALA A 193 -1.07 -33.40 9.59
CA ALA A 193 -1.40 -34.78 9.23
C ALA A 193 -1.63 -34.87 7.72
N GLN A 194 -1.12 -35.92 7.10
CA GLN A 194 -1.26 -36.20 5.68
C GLN A 194 -1.69 -37.66 5.50
N GLU A 195 -2.62 -37.89 4.60
CA GLU A 195 -3.13 -39.20 4.21
C GLU A 195 -3.01 -39.34 2.69
N LEU A 196 -2.29 -40.36 2.25
CA LEU A 196 -2.08 -40.72 0.86
C LEU A 196 -2.55 -42.17 0.69
N ASP A 197 -3.77 -42.34 0.19
CA ASP A 197 -4.44 -43.65 0.15
C ASP A 197 -4.44 -44.33 1.53
N THR A 198 -3.70 -45.44 1.70
CA THR A 198 -3.61 -46.16 2.98
C THR A 198 -2.54 -45.61 3.93
N GLU A 199 -1.62 -44.79 3.43
CA GLU A 199 -0.46 -44.33 4.19
C GLU A 199 -0.75 -43.02 4.92
N LYS A 200 -0.29 -42.93 6.16
CA LYS A 200 -0.51 -41.77 7.03
C LYS A 200 0.80 -41.23 7.58
N GLY A 201 0.95 -39.92 7.53
CA GLY A 201 2.09 -39.22 8.11
C GLY A 201 1.62 -38.10 9.03
N THR A 202 2.29 -37.93 10.17
CA THR A 202 2.06 -36.80 11.07
C THR A 202 3.34 -36.07 11.39
N GLY A 203 3.24 -34.77 11.64
CA GLY A 203 4.36 -33.96 12.08
C GLY A 203 3.93 -32.71 12.83
N TYR A 204 4.93 -31.97 13.29
CA TYR A 204 4.73 -30.72 14.03
C TYR A 204 5.65 -29.64 13.47
N GLY A 205 5.22 -28.39 13.59
CA GLY A 205 5.99 -27.21 13.19
C GLY A 205 5.88 -26.08 14.20
N LEU A 206 6.86 -25.19 14.22
CA LEU A 206 6.86 -23.95 14.98
C LEU A 206 7.20 -22.77 14.06
N ASP A 207 6.34 -21.77 14.07
CA ASP A 207 6.56 -20.49 13.39
C ASP A 207 6.84 -19.41 14.40
N LEU A 208 7.73 -18.48 14.04
CA LEU A 208 8.10 -17.33 14.86
C LEU A 208 7.96 -16.05 14.05
N GLY A 209 7.22 -15.09 14.60
CA GLY A 209 6.89 -13.84 13.95
C GLY A 209 7.38 -12.62 14.73
N LEU A 210 7.76 -11.57 14.00
CA LEU A 210 8.03 -10.24 14.53
C LEU A 210 7.37 -9.17 13.65
N LEU A 211 6.90 -8.09 14.29
CA LEU A 211 6.46 -6.87 13.60
C LEU A 211 7.06 -5.64 14.28
N ALA A 212 7.77 -4.82 13.52
CA ALA A 212 8.29 -3.54 13.97
C ALA A 212 7.36 -2.41 13.52
N THR A 213 6.80 -1.66 14.48
CA THR A 213 6.07 -0.42 14.19
C THR A 213 7.03 0.76 14.28
N THR A 214 7.19 1.46 13.16
CA THR A 214 8.17 2.55 13.06
C THR A 214 7.60 3.88 13.57
N PRO A 215 8.47 4.89 13.79
CA PRO A 215 8.04 6.26 14.07
C PRO A 215 7.36 6.95 12.89
N VAL A 216 7.69 6.54 11.66
CA VAL A 216 7.03 6.99 10.44
C VAL A 216 5.60 6.49 10.49
N GLU A 217 4.65 7.41 10.40
CA GLU A 217 3.23 7.06 10.48
C GLU A 217 2.88 6.02 9.43
N ASN A 218 2.15 4.99 9.86
CA ASN A 218 1.63 3.93 9.00
C ASN A 218 2.68 3.10 8.26
N LEU A 219 3.95 3.09 8.69
CA LEU A 219 4.99 2.19 8.17
C LEU A 219 5.29 1.08 9.17
N ARG A 220 5.20 -0.18 8.72
CA ARG A 220 5.59 -1.36 9.50
C ARG A 220 6.46 -2.30 8.69
N PHE A 221 7.34 -2.99 9.40
CA PHE A 221 8.12 -4.10 8.87
C PHE A 221 7.75 -5.38 9.60
N GLY A 222 7.81 -6.51 8.90
CA GLY A 222 7.56 -7.83 9.44
C GLY A 222 8.67 -8.78 9.09
N LEU A 223 8.98 -9.68 10.03
CA LEU A 223 9.83 -10.83 9.80
C LEU A 223 9.07 -12.06 10.28
N GLU A 224 9.22 -13.16 9.57
CA GLU A 224 8.68 -14.44 10.00
C GLU A 224 9.61 -15.57 9.59
N ALA A 225 9.84 -16.50 10.52
CA ALA A 225 10.51 -17.76 10.29
C ALA A 225 9.44 -18.85 10.40
N GLU A 226 8.97 -19.32 9.27
CA GLU A 226 8.00 -20.39 9.16
C GLU A 226 8.70 -21.74 9.19
N ASN A 227 8.13 -22.71 9.91
CA ASN A 227 8.69 -24.04 10.06
C ASN A 227 10.10 -24.00 10.67
N ALA A 228 10.39 -22.96 11.47
CA ALA A 228 11.67 -22.71 12.15
C ALA A 228 12.17 -23.93 12.92
N VAL A 229 11.24 -24.68 13.50
CA VAL A 229 11.46 -26.03 14.01
C VAL A 229 10.37 -26.90 13.43
N SER A 230 10.73 -28.01 12.79
CA SER A 230 9.74 -28.97 12.28
C SER A 230 10.21 -30.40 12.42
N SER A 231 9.26 -31.32 12.69
CA SER A 231 9.55 -32.75 12.67
C SER A 231 9.49 -33.28 11.24
N LYS A 232 10.21 -34.38 10.99
CA LYS A 232 10.04 -35.14 9.75
C LYS A 232 8.66 -35.79 9.74
N ILE A 233 7.98 -35.74 8.61
CA ILE A 233 6.75 -36.46 8.32
C ILE A 233 7.15 -37.74 7.58
N LYS A 234 6.82 -38.89 8.15
CA LYS A 234 7.10 -40.22 7.59
C LYS A 234 5.80 -40.88 7.20
N PHE A 235 5.77 -41.50 6.03
CA PHE A 235 4.65 -42.33 5.58
C PHE A 235 4.97 -43.81 5.82
N ILE A 236 6.16 -44.27 5.40
CA ILE A 236 6.60 -45.67 5.53
C ILE A 236 7.91 -45.75 6.33
N GLU A 237 9.06 -45.43 5.71
CA GLU A 237 10.38 -45.54 6.36
C GLU A 237 11.07 -44.16 6.51
N ASP A 238 11.31 -43.51 5.38
CA ASP A 238 11.95 -42.20 5.31
C ASP A 238 10.93 -41.06 5.38
N GLY A 239 11.39 -39.92 5.87
CA GLY A 239 10.56 -38.74 6.02
C GLY A 239 11.31 -37.45 5.75
N ALA A 240 10.54 -36.45 5.34
CA ALA A 240 11.03 -35.10 5.08
C ALA A 240 10.36 -34.12 6.05
N ALA A 241 11.06 -33.05 6.40
CA ALA A 241 10.46 -31.96 7.15
C ALA A 241 9.76 -30.98 6.18
N PRO A 242 8.72 -30.26 6.63
CA PRO A 242 8.26 -29.07 5.93
C PRO A 242 9.41 -28.08 5.68
N SER A 243 9.37 -27.40 4.54
CA SER A 243 10.39 -26.40 4.18
C SER A 243 10.46 -25.25 5.18
N LEU A 244 11.66 -24.95 5.67
CA LEU A 244 11.95 -23.73 6.42
C LEU A 244 11.85 -22.53 5.50
N ARG A 245 11.04 -21.54 5.87
CA ARG A 245 10.89 -20.29 5.11
C ARG A 245 11.19 -19.08 5.98
N PHE A 246 11.97 -18.15 5.45
CA PHE A 246 12.14 -16.83 6.04
C PHE A 246 11.45 -15.80 5.16
N LYS A 247 10.53 -15.04 5.77
CA LYS A 247 9.79 -13.96 5.13
C LYS A 247 10.21 -12.63 5.72
N ALA A 248 10.44 -11.65 4.87
CA ALA A 248 10.63 -10.26 5.25
C ALA A 248 9.63 -9.40 4.49
N GLY A 249 8.82 -8.66 5.23
CA GLY A 249 7.73 -7.84 4.69
C GLY A 249 7.83 -6.38 5.09
N ALA A 250 7.30 -5.52 4.24
CA ALA A 250 7.07 -4.11 4.52
C ALA A 250 5.64 -3.75 4.14
N MET A 251 5.03 -2.86 4.91
CA MET A 251 3.75 -2.26 4.55
C MET A 251 3.74 -0.76 4.80
N TYR A 252 3.03 -0.03 3.95
CA TYR A 252 2.76 1.38 4.12
C TYR A 252 1.28 1.69 3.89
N GLU A 253 0.63 2.41 4.81
CA GLU A 253 -0.78 2.78 4.69
C GLU A 253 -0.96 4.30 4.53
N VAL A 254 -1.70 4.68 3.50
CA VAL A 254 -2.07 6.05 3.16
C VAL A 254 -3.57 6.20 3.30
N SER A 255 -4.01 6.91 4.34
CA SER A 255 -5.42 7.19 4.59
C SER A 255 -5.70 8.67 4.41
N SER A 256 -6.72 9.03 3.62
CA SER A 256 -7.22 10.39 3.52
C SER A 256 -8.66 10.45 4.05
N SER A 257 -8.85 11.17 5.17
CA SER A 257 -10.19 11.35 5.77
C SER A 257 -11.13 12.18 4.93
N VAL A 258 -10.61 13.01 4.02
CA VAL A 258 -11.41 13.89 3.15
C VAL A 258 -12.02 13.10 2.00
N SER A 259 -11.33 12.09 1.49
CA SER A 259 -11.78 11.31 0.32
C SER A 259 -12.47 9.99 0.66
N GLN A 260 -12.52 9.58 1.95
CA GLN A 260 -12.99 8.23 2.36
C GLN A 260 -12.27 7.10 1.59
N VAL A 261 -11.01 7.35 1.22
CA VAL A 261 -10.18 6.45 0.43
C VAL A 261 -8.94 6.14 1.26
N ALA A 262 -8.70 4.86 1.50
CA ALA A 262 -7.54 4.36 2.23
C ALA A 262 -6.81 3.32 1.39
N GLY A 263 -5.55 3.63 1.03
CA GLY A 263 -4.66 2.75 0.28
C GLY A 263 -3.63 2.10 1.19
N ARG A 264 -3.34 0.82 0.97
CA ARG A 264 -2.28 0.10 1.66
C ARG A 264 -1.41 -0.60 0.62
N TYR A 265 -0.09 -0.43 0.76
CA TYR A 265 0.93 -1.00 -0.10
C TYR A 265 1.73 -2.02 0.70
N SER A 266 2.07 -3.13 0.08
CA SER A 266 2.77 -4.25 0.73
C SER A 266 3.80 -4.86 -0.20
N LEU A 267 4.90 -5.31 0.37
CA LEU A 267 6.01 -5.99 -0.30
C LEU A 267 6.51 -7.08 0.64
N ASP A 268 6.64 -8.30 0.13
CA ASP A 268 7.29 -9.41 0.82
C ASP A 268 8.41 -10.01 -0.04
N TYR A 269 9.51 -10.37 0.62
CA TYR A 269 10.60 -11.19 0.09
C TYR A 269 10.66 -12.48 0.89
N VAL A 270 10.62 -13.62 0.21
CA VAL A 270 10.58 -14.94 0.82
C VAL A 270 11.74 -15.78 0.30
N VAL A 271 12.50 -16.35 1.22
CA VAL A 271 13.51 -17.37 0.94
C VAL A 271 13.10 -18.66 1.62
N GLN A 272 13.41 -19.79 1.00
CA GLN A 272 13.06 -21.10 1.52
C GLN A 272 14.13 -22.13 1.18
N ASP A 273 14.22 -23.18 1.99
CA ASP A 273 15.02 -24.35 1.64
C ASP A 273 14.28 -25.24 0.61
N GLY A 274 15.05 -25.96 -0.21
CA GLY A 274 14.48 -26.93 -1.15
C GLY A 274 13.61 -26.36 -2.27
N GLY A 275 13.66 -25.04 -2.54
CA GLY A 275 12.88 -24.41 -3.60
C GLY A 275 13.30 -22.97 -3.90
N ALA A 276 12.65 -22.35 -4.89
CA ALA A 276 12.92 -20.97 -5.27
C ALA A 276 12.28 -19.99 -4.27
N GLY A 277 13.04 -18.98 -3.87
CA GLY A 277 12.50 -17.81 -3.18
C GLY A 277 11.64 -16.96 -4.12
N TYR A 278 10.80 -16.10 -3.56
CA TYR A 278 9.90 -15.25 -4.35
C TYR A 278 9.77 -13.84 -3.77
N ILE A 279 9.32 -12.92 -4.62
CA ILE A 279 8.91 -11.58 -4.24
C ILE A 279 7.41 -11.46 -4.48
N ALA A 280 6.71 -10.80 -3.56
CA ALA A 280 5.30 -10.48 -3.69
C ALA A 280 5.08 -8.99 -3.43
N VAL A 281 4.22 -8.35 -4.23
CA VAL A 281 3.76 -6.98 -4.02
C VAL A 281 2.24 -6.95 -4.04
N GLY A 282 1.65 -6.10 -3.18
CA GLY A 282 0.20 -5.99 -3.05
C GLY A 282 -0.25 -4.56 -2.79
N VAL A 283 -1.37 -4.19 -3.39
CA VAL A 283 -2.07 -2.92 -3.18
C VAL A 283 -3.50 -3.22 -2.77
N GLU A 284 -3.94 -2.64 -1.65
CA GLU A 284 -5.31 -2.69 -1.15
C GLU A 284 -5.90 -1.28 -1.13
N GLN A 285 -6.99 -1.06 -1.86
CA GLN A 285 -7.67 0.21 -1.94
C GLN A 285 -9.09 0.10 -1.40
N CYS A 286 -9.35 0.73 -0.26
CA CYS A 286 -10.66 0.80 0.35
C CYS A 286 -11.36 2.11 -0.04
N PHE A 287 -12.63 2.02 -0.38
CA PHE A 287 -13.54 3.11 -0.75
C PHE A 287 -14.75 3.11 0.18
N TYR A 288 -15.07 4.28 0.72
CA TYR A 288 -16.27 4.50 1.54
C TYR A 288 -16.38 3.52 2.73
N ASP A 289 -15.25 3.09 3.30
CA ASP A 289 -15.17 2.14 4.42
C ASP A 289 -15.98 0.84 4.23
N ALA A 290 -16.24 0.43 2.98
CA ALA A 290 -17.06 -0.74 2.68
C ALA A 290 -16.52 -1.55 1.50
N TYR A 291 -16.15 -0.90 0.40
CA TYR A 291 -15.69 -1.58 -0.81
C TYR A 291 -14.17 -1.61 -0.84
N THR A 292 -13.58 -2.76 -1.12
CA THR A 292 -12.13 -2.91 -1.21
C THR A 292 -11.75 -3.54 -2.54
N ALA A 293 -10.88 -2.90 -3.31
CA ALA A 293 -10.25 -3.48 -4.48
C ALA A 293 -8.80 -3.83 -4.16
N ARG A 294 -8.33 -4.99 -4.63
CA ARG A 294 -6.99 -5.49 -4.36
C ARG A 294 -6.33 -5.96 -5.65
N LEU A 295 -5.05 -5.64 -5.77
CA LEU A 295 -4.18 -6.08 -6.85
C LEU A 295 -2.88 -6.59 -6.25
N GLY A 296 -2.42 -7.73 -6.74
CA GLY A 296 -1.20 -8.37 -6.28
C GLY A 296 -0.40 -8.95 -7.43
N TYR A 297 0.91 -9.08 -7.22
CA TYR A 297 1.80 -9.76 -8.14
C TYR A 297 2.87 -10.51 -7.35
N SER A 298 3.05 -11.80 -7.66
CA SER A 298 4.19 -12.59 -7.16
C SER A 298 5.06 -13.04 -8.31
N ALA A 299 6.37 -13.12 -8.10
CA ALA A 299 7.34 -13.56 -9.10
C ALA A 299 8.36 -14.54 -8.51
N PHE A 300 8.85 -15.44 -9.36
CA PHE A 300 9.90 -16.42 -9.06
C PHE A 300 9.50 -17.56 -8.11
N GLY A 301 8.25 -17.57 -7.63
CA GLY A 301 7.74 -18.63 -6.76
C GLY A 301 7.58 -19.97 -7.47
N ASP A 302 7.77 -21.04 -6.70
CA ASP A 302 7.61 -22.43 -7.13
C ASP A 302 6.14 -22.83 -7.33
N ILE A 303 5.23 -22.32 -6.49
CA ILE A 303 3.80 -22.66 -6.50
C ILE A 303 2.92 -21.51 -6.98
N THR A 304 3.18 -20.28 -6.51
CA THR A 304 2.38 -19.09 -6.84
C THR A 304 3.23 -18.03 -7.54
N SER A 305 2.91 -17.73 -8.80
CA SER A 305 3.57 -16.70 -9.60
C SER A 305 2.57 -16.10 -10.57
N GLY A 306 2.54 -14.78 -10.67
CA GLY A 306 1.67 -14.04 -11.57
C GLY A 306 0.79 -13.01 -10.87
N LEU A 307 -0.18 -12.49 -11.64
CA LEU A 307 -1.13 -11.49 -11.17
C LEU A 307 -2.23 -12.12 -10.32
N SER A 308 -2.70 -11.36 -9.33
CA SER A 308 -3.85 -11.69 -8.51
C SER A 308 -4.72 -10.45 -8.31
N PHE A 309 -6.03 -10.65 -8.27
CA PHE A 309 -7.03 -9.60 -8.11
C PHE A 309 -8.00 -9.99 -7.01
N GLY A 310 -8.58 -9.01 -6.32
CA GLY A 310 -9.60 -9.29 -5.33
C GLY A 310 -10.56 -8.14 -5.10
N LEU A 311 -11.76 -8.50 -4.69
CA LEU A 311 -12.81 -7.58 -4.28
C LEU A 311 -13.27 -7.96 -2.88
N GLY A 312 -13.43 -6.96 -2.03
CA GLY A 312 -13.93 -7.10 -0.67
C GLY A 312 -15.13 -6.19 -0.45
N TYR A 313 -16.09 -6.65 0.33
CA TYR A 313 -17.24 -5.87 0.75
C TYR A 313 -17.54 -6.07 2.23
N ASP A 314 -17.57 -4.98 3.00
CA ASP A 314 -17.93 -4.99 4.41
C ASP A 314 -19.37 -4.50 4.64
N LEU A 315 -20.19 -5.35 5.26
CA LEU A 315 -21.61 -5.10 5.54
C LEU A 315 -21.86 -4.24 6.78
N PHE A 316 -20.82 -3.68 7.41
CA PHE A 316 -20.94 -2.87 8.64
C PHE A 316 -21.94 -1.73 8.49
N ARG A 317 -21.92 -1.00 7.37
CA ARG A 317 -22.85 0.13 7.14
C ARG A 317 -24.32 -0.28 7.10
N HIS A 318 -24.62 -1.52 6.74
CA HIS A 318 -26.00 -2.01 6.60
C HIS A 318 -26.49 -2.76 7.84
N THR A 319 -25.60 -3.48 8.52
CA THR A 319 -25.97 -4.42 9.59
C THR A 319 -25.53 -3.97 10.99
N GLY A 320 -24.68 -2.95 11.07
CA GLY A 320 -24.01 -2.54 12.31
C GLY A 320 -22.98 -3.56 12.83
N ARG A 321 -22.70 -4.62 12.06
CA ARG A 321 -21.74 -5.68 12.34
C ARG A 321 -20.74 -5.78 11.20
N SER A 322 -19.45 -5.87 11.50
CA SER A 322 -18.41 -6.01 10.46
C SER A 322 -18.37 -7.46 9.99
N VAL A 323 -19.09 -7.70 8.90
CA VAL A 323 -19.06 -8.94 8.12
C VAL A 323 -18.43 -8.59 6.79
N SER A 324 -17.23 -9.10 6.53
CA SER A 324 -16.51 -8.88 5.28
C SER A 324 -16.64 -10.11 4.38
N VAL A 325 -17.02 -9.92 3.13
CA VAL A 325 -16.99 -10.95 2.08
C VAL A 325 -15.88 -10.59 1.12
N ASP A 326 -14.95 -11.50 0.90
CA ASP A 326 -13.79 -11.31 0.05
C ASP A 326 -13.77 -12.36 -1.06
N TYR A 327 -13.60 -11.92 -2.30
CA TYR A 327 -13.33 -12.76 -3.45
C TYR A 327 -11.92 -12.50 -3.96
N ALA A 328 -11.21 -13.56 -4.35
CA ALA A 328 -9.92 -13.46 -5.00
C ALA A 328 -9.82 -14.37 -6.20
N TYR A 329 -9.17 -13.82 -7.24
CA TYR A 329 -8.70 -14.53 -8.41
C TYR A 329 -7.18 -14.45 -8.45
N GLY A 330 -6.48 -15.56 -8.71
CA GLY A 330 -5.02 -15.54 -8.80
C GLY A 330 -4.47 -16.63 -9.70
N GLY A 331 -3.42 -16.32 -10.45
CA GLY A 331 -2.72 -17.29 -11.29
C GLY A 331 -1.82 -18.22 -10.47
N THR A 332 -1.92 -19.53 -10.69
CA THR A 332 -0.89 -20.50 -10.28
C THR A 332 -0.27 -21.19 -11.48
N TYR A 333 0.98 -21.63 -11.32
CA TYR A 333 1.71 -22.30 -12.40
C TYR A 333 1.24 -23.74 -12.64
N ALA A 334 0.62 -24.40 -11.65
CA ALA A 334 0.36 -25.84 -11.67
C ALA A 334 -1.12 -26.25 -11.44
N PHE A 335 -1.94 -25.43 -10.77
CA PHE A 335 -3.31 -25.81 -10.39
C PHE A 335 -4.40 -25.03 -11.14
N GLY A 336 -4.00 -24.30 -12.19
CA GLY A 336 -4.88 -23.40 -12.94
C GLY A 336 -5.24 -22.14 -12.16
N ASP A 337 -6.35 -21.54 -12.55
CA ASP A 337 -6.88 -20.31 -11.94
C ASP A 337 -7.45 -20.58 -10.55
N ILE A 338 -7.00 -19.81 -9.55
CA ILE A 338 -7.51 -19.87 -8.19
C ILE A 338 -8.74 -18.97 -8.07
N HIS A 339 -9.82 -19.51 -7.50
CA HIS A 339 -11.02 -18.75 -7.13
C HIS A 339 -11.33 -18.96 -5.64
N LYS A 340 -11.01 -17.96 -4.81
CA LYS A 340 -11.27 -18.01 -3.37
C LYS A 340 -12.45 -17.14 -2.98
N LEU A 341 -13.31 -17.69 -2.14
CA LEU A 341 -14.35 -16.96 -1.44
C LEU A 341 -14.08 -17.03 0.06
N GLY A 342 -13.92 -15.86 0.68
CA GLY A 342 -13.69 -15.70 2.11
C GLY A 342 -14.83 -14.92 2.77
N VAL A 343 -15.15 -15.29 4.00
CA VAL A 343 -16.07 -14.55 4.87
C VAL A 343 -15.38 -14.36 6.21
N THR A 344 -15.35 -13.11 6.67
CA THR A 344 -14.80 -12.72 7.97
C THR A 344 -15.88 -12.05 8.81
N TYR A 345 -15.99 -12.45 10.06
CA TYR A 345 -16.88 -11.82 11.03
C TYR A 345 -16.08 -11.28 12.22
N LYS A 346 -16.17 -9.98 12.46
CA LYS A 346 -15.55 -9.31 13.61
C LYS A 346 -16.60 -9.06 14.68
N PHE A 347 -16.34 -9.59 15.88
CA PHE A 347 -17.23 -9.45 17.03
C PHE A 347 -17.09 -8.07 17.67
N GLY A 348 -18.18 -7.55 18.26
CA GLY A 348 -18.18 -6.27 18.95
C GLY A 348 -18.41 -5.06 18.04
N ARG A 349 -18.45 -3.86 18.63
CA ARG A 349 -18.57 -2.62 17.89
C ARG A 349 -17.20 -2.26 17.32
N THR A 350 -16.97 -2.60 16.06
CA THR A 350 -15.90 -1.97 15.28
C THR A 350 -16.13 -0.47 15.32
N ALA A 351 -15.24 0.27 15.98
CA ALA A 351 -15.10 1.68 15.65
C ALA A 351 -14.82 1.73 14.14
N PRO A 352 -15.48 2.63 13.38
CA PRO A 352 -15.07 2.88 12.00
C PRO A 352 -13.55 3.06 11.98
N ARG A 353 -12.87 2.58 10.94
CA ARG A 353 -11.43 2.81 10.71
C ARG A 353 -11.17 4.25 11.14
N PRO A 354 -10.38 4.51 12.21
CA PRO A 354 -10.39 5.82 12.83
C PRO A 354 -10.11 6.82 11.73
N ALA A 355 -11.10 7.67 11.44
CA ALA A 355 -10.90 8.76 10.50
C ALA A 355 -9.59 9.40 10.95
N HIS A 356 -8.59 9.43 10.06
CA HIS A 356 -7.34 10.12 10.32
C HIS A 356 -7.75 11.45 10.91
N LYS A 357 -7.56 11.62 12.23
CA LYS A 357 -7.92 12.86 12.90
C LYS A 357 -7.07 13.86 12.16
N ALA A 358 -7.68 14.68 11.32
CA ALA A 358 -7.04 15.89 10.85
C ALA A 358 -6.43 16.50 12.12
N PRO A 359 -5.12 16.81 12.13
CA PRO A 359 -4.45 17.31 13.31
C PRO A 359 -5.38 18.34 13.93
N ALA A 360 -5.78 18.11 15.18
CA ALA A 360 -6.87 18.85 15.80
C ALA A 360 -6.63 20.33 15.54
N VAL A 361 -7.40 20.91 14.62
CA VAL A 361 -7.42 22.34 14.44
C VAL A 361 -8.11 22.80 15.70
N ARG A 362 -7.31 23.12 16.73
CA ARG A 362 -7.78 23.94 17.85
C ARG A 362 -8.55 25.07 17.17
N PRO A 363 -9.87 25.22 17.40
CA PRO A 363 -10.61 26.30 16.79
C PRO A 363 -9.83 27.58 17.12
N VAL A 364 -9.42 28.31 16.08
CA VAL A 364 -8.48 29.45 16.17
C VAL A 364 -8.93 30.47 17.23
N LEU A 365 -10.24 30.51 17.52
CA LEU A 365 -10.85 31.32 18.57
C LEU A 365 -10.43 30.94 20.01
N ALA A 366 -10.33 29.66 20.34
CA ALA A 366 -9.98 29.24 21.71
C ALA A 366 -8.49 29.45 22.03
N ALA A 367 -7.62 29.35 21.03
CA ALA A 367 -6.20 29.67 21.17
C ALA A 367 -5.95 31.19 21.24
N ALA A 368 -6.78 32.01 20.58
CA ALA A 368 -6.66 33.47 20.62
C ALA A 368 -7.01 34.06 22.00
N GLU A 369 -7.89 33.44 22.77
CA GLU A 369 -8.21 33.87 24.14
C GLU A 369 -7.15 33.47 25.17
N GLU A 370 -6.50 32.31 25.02
CA GLU A 370 -5.36 31.90 25.88
C GLU A 370 -4.13 32.79 25.65
N ILE A 371 -3.86 33.21 24.41
CA ILE A 371 -2.73 34.08 24.06
C ILE A 371 -2.88 35.49 24.67
N LYS A 372 -4.11 35.98 24.88
CA LYS A 372 -4.34 37.28 25.55
C LYS A 372 -4.07 37.26 27.05
N LYS A 373 -3.99 36.08 27.68
CA LYS A 373 -3.90 35.94 29.16
C LYS A 373 -2.52 35.48 29.67
N ALA A 374 -1.58 35.12 28.78
CA ALA A 374 -0.25 34.69 29.19
C ALA A 374 0.68 35.89 29.45
N PRO A 375 1.40 35.96 30.58
CA PRO A 375 2.42 36.98 30.80
C PRO A 375 3.58 36.80 29.81
N ALA A 376 4.06 37.91 29.25
CA ALA A 376 5.18 37.94 28.32
C ALA A 376 6.47 37.44 29.01
N ALA A 377 6.85 36.19 28.74
CA ALA A 377 8.17 35.67 29.03
C ALA A 377 8.94 35.55 27.71
N ASP A 378 10.16 36.10 27.71
CA ASP A 378 11.09 36.14 26.59
C ASP A 378 11.26 34.77 25.90
N GLN A 379 10.71 34.64 24.70
CA GLN A 379 11.08 33.60 23.75
C GLN A 379 11.77 34.25 22.55
N PRO A 380 12.93 33.72 22.10
CA PRO A 380 13.61 34.25 20.93
C PRO A 380 12.84 33.82 19.67
N VAL A 381 12.17 34.78 19.05
CA VAL A 381 11.53 34.61 17.73
C VAL A 381 12.64 34.49 16.68
N ILE A 382 12.84 33.30 16.12
CA ILE A 382 13.56 33.15 14.86
C ILE A 382 12.66 33.74 13.77
N GLN A 383 12.85 35.02 13.44
CA GLN A 383 12.23 35.62 12.27
C GLN A 383 12.81 34.96 11.01
N ALA A 384 11.97 34.28 10.23
CA ALA A 384 12.32 33.86 8.88
C ALA A 384 12.66 35.12 8.06
N LYS A 385 13.94 35.26 7.68
CA LYS A 385 14.43 36.41 6.92
C LYS A 385 13.77 36.41 5.53
N LYS A 386 12.76 37.26 5.31
CA LYS A 386 12.18 37.51 3.98
C LYS A 386 13.31 37.94 3.04
N MET A 387 13.54 37.19 1.96
CA MET A 387 14.56 37.55 0.98
C MET A 387 14.13 38.79 0.17
N PRO A 388 15.09 39.63 -0.27
CA PRO A 388 14.79 40.79 -1.11
C PRO A 388 14.26 40.35 -2.48
N LEU A 389 13.44 41.20 -3.12
CA LEU A 389 12.83 40.90 -4.43
C LEU A 389 13.89 40.57 -5.51
N SER A 390 15.08 41.17 -5.42
CA SER A 390 16.21 40.91 -6.31
C SER A 390 16.63 39.44 -6.34
N TYR A 391 16.54 38.72 -5.21
CA TYR A 391 16.88 37.30 -5.15
C TYR A 391 15.94 36.44 -6.01
N TYR A 392 14.65 36.78 -6.03
CA TYR A 392 13.67 36.04 -6.82
C TYR A 392 13.82 36.37 -8.31
N LEU A 393 14.14 37.62 -8.66
CA LEU A 393 14.46 38.00 -10.04
C LEU A 393 15.66 37.21 -10.58
N ASP A 394 16.70 37.03 -9.77
CA ASP A 394 17.86 36.23 -10.16
C ASP A 394 17.47 34.74 -10.29
N THR A 395 16.71 34.21 -9.34
CA THR A 395 16.27 32.81 -9.35
C THR A 395 15.37 32.49 -10.54
N LEU A 396 14.54 33.44 -10.98
CA LEU A 396 13.69 33.29 -12.16
C LEU A 396 14.47 33.29 -13.49
N LYS A 397 15.62 33.99 -13.54
CA LYS A 397 16.47 34.09 -14.74
C LYS A 397 17.41 32.90 -14.92
N ILE A 398 18.04 32.44 -13.83
CA ILE A 398 19.13 31.43 -13.90
C ILE A 398 18.82 30.13 -13.15
N GLY A 399 17.66 30.02 -12.52
CA GLY A 399 17.26 28.82 -11.78
C GLY A 399 16.74 27.69 -12.67
N SER A 400 16.84 26.44 -12.19
CA SER A 400 16.15 25.30 -12.79
C SER A 400 14.62 25.44 -12.68
N SER A 401 13.82 24.78 -13.53
CA SER A 401 12.35 24.87 -13.50
C SER A 401 11.74 24.65 -12.10
N SER A 402 12.32 23.77 -11.28
CA SER A 402 11.88 23.58 -9.88
C SER A 402 12.14 24.79 -8.99
N ARG A 403 13.29 25.46 -9.15
CA ARG A 403 13.63 26.69 -8.39
C ARG A 403 12.84 27.89 -8.89
N ARG A 404 12.63 28.00 -10.20
CA ARG A 404 11.76 29.03 -10.81
C ARG A 404 10.33 28.88 -10.27
N ARG A 405 9.80 27.65 -10.19
CA ARG A 405 8.47 27.38 -9.61
C ARG A 405 8.37 27.78 -8.13
N ALA A 406 9.38 27.45 -7.33
CA ALA A 406 9.43 27.85 -5.92
C ALA A 406 9.47 29.37 -5.77
N ALA A 407 10.24 30.06 -6.61
CA ALA A 407 10.28 31.53 -6.63
C ALA A 407 8.91 32.13 -6.98
N VAL A 408 8.18 31.55 -7.94
CA VAL A 408 6.81 31.98 -8.29
C VAL A 408 5.84 31.83 -7.12
N ALA A 409 5.88 30.71 -6.40
CA ALA A 409 5.03 30.50 -5.23
C ALA A 409 5.31 31.53 -4.11
N GLU A 410 6.59 31.82 -3.87
CA GLU A 410 7.02 32.83 -2.90
C GLU A 410 6.61 34.26 -3.29
N LEU A 411 6.61 34.60 -4.59
CA LEU A 411 6.09 35.88 -5.08
C LEU A 411 4.57 36.00 -4.83
N GLY A 412 3.81 34.92 -5.06
CA GLY A 412 2.39 34.86 -4.73
C GLY A 412 2.14 35.02 -3.22
N ALA A 413 2.95 34.38 -2.37
CA ALA A 413 2.84 34.49 -0.92
C ALA A 413 3.26 35.88 -0.39
N ARG A 414 4.24 36.52 -1.04
CA ARG A 414 4.70 37.87 -0.69
C ARG A 414 3.64 38.91 -0.98
N GLY A 415 2.97 38.81 -2.13
CA GLY A 415 2.02 39.80 -2.63
C GLY A 415 2.66 41.17 -2.88
N GLY A 416 1.82 42.18 -3.07
CA GLY A 416 2.23 43.54 -3.42
C GLY A 416 2.35 43.77 -4.93
N GLU A 417 2.46 45.04 -5.31
CA GLU A 417 2.46 45.48 -6.71
C GLU A 417 3.63 44.91 -7.50
N ASP A 418 4.85 44.99 -6.96
CA ASP A 418 6.05 44.46 -7.63
C ASP A 418 5.98 42.93 -7.88
N SER A 419 5.39 42.18 -6.93
CA SER A 419 5.22 40.73 -7.09
C SER A 419 4.17 40.41 -8.14
N LEU A 420 3.08 41.20 -8.17
CA LEU A 420 2.03 41.04 -9.17
C LEU A 420 2.55 41.32 -10.58
N ASP A 421 3.28 42.42 -10.79
CA ASP A 421 3.84 42.76 -12.10
C ASP A 421 4.74 41.65 -12.62
N LEU A 422 5.58 41.09 -11.74
CA LEU A 422 6.44 39.97 -12.09
C LEU A 422 5.64 38.70 -12.41
N LEU A 423 4.61 38.38 -11.61
CA LEU A 423 3.73 37.24 -11.90
C LEU A 423 2.98 37.41 -13.23
N LEU A 424 2.54 38.62 -13.57
CA LEU A 424 1.87 38.92 -14.84
C LEU A 424 2.81 38.71 -16.04
N THR A 425 4.11 38.97 -15.89
CA THR A 425 5.08 38.63 -16.95
C THR A 425 5.24 37.11 -17.13
N LEU A 426 5.22 36.35 -16.03
CA LEU A 426 5.43 34.90 -16.03
C LEU A 426 4.22 34.09 -16.52
N LEU A 427 3.04 34.70 -16.63
CA LEU A 427 1.88 34.09 -17.27
C LEU A 427 2.15 33.66 -18.72
N LYS A 428 3.13 34.29 -19.38
CA LYS A 428 3.52 34.03 -20.78
C LYS A 428 4.82 33.24 -20.90
N ASP A 429 5.28 32.60 -19.83
CA ASP A 429 6.52 31.81 -19.86
C ASP A 429 6.41 30.65 -20.86
N GLU A 430 7.52 30.35 -21.55
CA GLU A 430 7.57 29.22 -22.48
C GLU A 430 7.43 27.87 -21.77
N ASP A 431 7.84 27.79 -20.49
CA ASP A 431 7.67 26.59 -19.67
C ASP A 431 6.23 26.55 -19.09
N PRO A 432 5.38 25.60 -19.53
CA PRO A 432 3.99 25.50 -19.07
C PRO A 432 3.87 25.33 -17.55
N VAL A 433 4.90 24.75 -16.92
CA VAL A 433 4.97 24.59 -15.47
C VAL A 433 5.08 25.93 -14.75
N ILE A 434 5.86 26.86 -15.32
CA ILE A 434 6.06 28.19 -14.74
C ILE A 434 4.83 29.06 -15.01
N ALA A 435 4.27 28.97 -16.22
CA ALA A 435 3.03 29.66 -16.57
C ALA A 435 1.87 29.23 -15.65
N THR A 436 1.66 27.92 -15.44
CA THR A 436 0.60 27.42 -14.53
C THR A 436 0.83 27.81 -13.07
N ALA A 437 2.07 27.76 -12.58
CA ALA A 437 2.38 28.25 -11.24
C ALA A 437 2.11 29.76 -11.10
N ALA A 438 2.41 30.54 -12.14
CA ALA A 438 2.17 31.99 -12.16
C ALA A 438 0.67 32.30 -12.20
N ILE A 439 -0.13 31.52 -12.94
CA ILE A 439 -1.60 31.62 -12.96
C ILE A 439 -2.16 31.45 -11.55
N ALA A 440 -1.78 30.37 -10.85
CA ALA A 440 -2.27 30.09 -9.49
C ALA A 440 -1.81 31.16 -8.49
N ALA A 441 -0.55 31.58 -8.57
CA ALA A 441 0.01 32.61 -7.69
C ALA A 441 -0.65 33.98 -7.92
N ALA A 442 -0.82 34.41 -9.17
CA ALA A 442 -1.48 35.68 -9.52
C ALA A 442 -2.97 35.66 -9.13
N ALA A 443 -3.67 34.56 -9.40
CA ALA A 443 -5.08 34.42 -9.03
C ALA A 443 -5.28 34.45 -7.51
N GLY A 444 -4.34 33.90 -6.75
CA GLY A 444 -4.32 33.95 -5.29
C GLY A 444 -4.25 35.35 -4.69
N LEU A 445 -3.73 36.34 -5.45
CA LEU A 445 -3.68 37.74 -5.01
C LEU A 445 -5.05 38.43 -5.07
N ASN A 446 -6.02 37.87 -5.79
CA ASN A 446 -7.36 38.44 -6.02
C ASN A 446 -7.34 39.89 -6.57
N ASP A 447 -6.27 40.30 -7.26
CA ASP A 447 -6.17 41.62 -7.88
C ASP A 447 -6.94 41.64 -9.23
N PRO A 448 -7.83 42.61 -9.48
CA PRO A 448 -8.59 42.71 -10.74
C PRO A 448 -7.74 42.81 -12.00
N ARG A 449 -6.48 43.28 -11.91
CA ARG A 449 -5.55 43.34 -13.05
C ARG A 449 -5.23 41.96 -13.65
N VAL A 450 -5.47 40.89 -12.89
CA VAL A 450 -5.22 39.49 -13.30
C VAL A 450 -6.33 38.94 -14.22
N ILE A 451 -7.52 39.53 -14.21
CA ILE A 451 -8.70 38.98 -14.92
C ILE A 451 -8.48 38.90 -16.43
N GLU A 452 -8.09 40.00 -17.08
CA GLU A 452 -7.88 40.03 -18.54
C GLU A 452 -6.72 39.11 -18.98
N PRO A 453 -5.55 39.10 -18.31
CA PRO A 453 -4.49 38.13 -18.58
C PRO A 453 -4.95 36.67 -18.49
N LEU A 454 -5.75 36.30 -17.47
CA LEU A 454 -6.25 34.93 -17.35
C LEU A 454 -7.30 34.58 -18.41
N ILE A 455 -8.16 35.53 -18.79
CA ILE A 455 -9.10 35.34 -19.90
C ILE A 455 -8.33 35.08 -21.20
N ALA A 456 -7.24 35.81 -21.46
CA ALA A 456 -6.43 35.60 -22.66
C ALA A 456 -5.79 34.20 -22.71
N LEU A 457 -5.41 33.64 -21.56
CA LEU A 457 -4.83 32.29 -21.46
C LEU A 457 -5.82 31.16 -21.76
N LEU A 458 -7.12 31.45 -21.84
CA LEU A 458 -8.10 30.48 -22.32
C LEU A 458 -7.88 30.10 -23.79
N GLU A 459 -7.12 30.89 -24.57
CA GLU A 459 -6.72 30.57 -25.94
C GLU A 459 -5.30 30.00 -26.05
N ALA A 460 -4.65 29.70 -24.92
CA ALA A 460 -3.28 29.19 -24.93
C ALA A 460 -3.18 27.86 -25.69
N LYS A 461 -2.08 27.66 -26.43
CA LYS A 461 -1.84 26.41 -27.19
C LYS A 461 -1.74 25.19 -26.28
N ASN A 462 -1.10 25.34 -25.13
CA ASN A 462 -0.91 24.27 -24.15
C ASN A 462 -2.20 24.00 -23.34
N VAL A 463 -2.59 22.74 -23.21
CA VAL A 463 -3.84 22.32 -22.56
C VAL A 463 -3.81 22.60 -21.05
N ASP A 464 -2.68 22.35 -20.37
CA ASP A 464 -2.53 22.55 -18.92
C ASP A 464 -2.68 24.03 -18.55
N VAL A 465 -2.12 24.92 -19.37
CA VAL A 465 -2.25 26.38 -19.21
C VAL A 465 -3.72 26.81 -19.35
N ARG A 466 -4.45 26.29 -20.34
CA ARG A 466 -5.89 26.56 -20.50
C ARG A 466 -6.69 26.03 -19.31
N LEU A 467 -6.39 24.82 -18.85
CA LEU A 467 -7.09 24.15 -17.74
C LEU A 467 -6.90 24.90 -16.42
N GLU A 468 -5.68 25.34 -16.14
CA GLU A 468 -5.35 26.11 -14.93
C GLU A 468 -6.04 27.48 -14.97
N ALA A 469 -6.03 28.17 -16.12
CA ALA A 469 -6.76 29.42 -16.30
C ALA A 469 -8.27 29.26 -16.06
N VAL A 470 -8.90 28.21 -16.61
CA VAL A 470 -10.32 27.90 -16.34
C VAL A 470 -10.57 27.68 -14.85
N THR A 471 -9.67 26.96 -14.18
CA THR A 471 -9.79 26.60 -12.76
C THR A 471 -9.70 27.83 -11.86
N GLU A 472 -8.74 28.72 -12.11
CA GLU A 472 -8.50 29.87 -11.26
C GLU A 472 -9.44 31.05 -11.54
N LEU A 473 -9.97 31.15 -12.76
CA LEU A 473 -11.01 32.14 -13.11
C LEU A 473 -12.28 32.02 -12.26
N ARG A 474 -12.53 30.87 -11.61
CA ARG A 474 -13.65 30.69 -10.67
C ARG A 474 -13.68 31.69 -9.51
N ARG A 475 -12.53 32.27 -9.17
CA ARG A 475 -12.38 33.22 -8.06
C ARG A 475 -13.00 34.58 -8.36
N TYR A 476 -13.18 34.91 -9.64
CA TYR A 476 -13.61 36.24 -10.07
C TYR A 476 -15.08 36.22 -10.48
N LYS A 477 -15.91 36.96 -9.76
CA LYS A 477 -17.35 37.15 -10.07
C LYS A 477 -17.56 38.24 -11.14
N ASP A 478 -16.73 38.26 -12.18
CA ASP A 478 -16.79 39.26 -13.24
C ASP A 478 -17.62 38.73 -14.44
N PRO A 479 -18.60 39.48 -14.97
CA PRO A 479 -19.40 39.06 -16.13
C PRO A 479 -18.58 38.68 -17.37
N ARG A 480 -17.40 39.29 -17.55
CA ARG A 480 -16.46 38.96 -18.64
C ARG A 480 -15.93 37.54 -18.51
N VAL A 481 -15.68 37.09 -17.28
CA VAL A 481 -15.20 35.73 -16.98
C VAL A 481 -16.27 34.70 -17.34
N VAL A 482 -17.53 34.95 -16.96
CA VAL A 482 -18.65 34.05 -17.31
C VAL A 482 -18.79 33.93 -18.82
N LYS A 483 -18.70 35.04 -19.56
CA LYS A 483 -18.76 35.03 -21.04
C LYS A 483 -17.59 34.23 -21.63
N ALA A 484 -16.39 34.40 -21.12
CA ALA A 484 -15.19 33.71 -21.61
C ALA A 484 -15.23 32.19 -21.32
N LEU A 485 -15.68 31.79 -20.12
CA LEU A 485 -15.82 30.39 -19.74
C LEU A 485 -16.92 29.67 -20.56
N LYS A 486 -18.01 30.35 -20.92
CA LYS A 486 -19.05 29.77 -21.79
C LYS A 486 -18.49 29.38 -23.16
N ALA A 487 -17.55 30.15 -23.70
CA ALA A 487 -16.88 29.80 -24.97
C ALA A 487 -16.02 28.53 -24.85
N ARG A 488 -15.50 28.20 -23.65
CA ARG A 488 -14.69 26.99 -23.41
C ARG A 488 -15.49 25.70 -23.27
N LEU A 489 -16.82 25.76 -23.25
CA LEU A 489 -17.66 24.56 -23.37
C LEU A 489 -17.48 23.84 -24.72
N GLY A 490 -16.94 24.53 -25.73
CA GLY A 490 -16.57 23.98 -27.03
C GLY A 490 -15.07 23.73 -27.23
N ASP A 491 -14.24 23.77 -26.17
CA ASP A 491 -12.78 23.56 -26.31
C ASP A 491 -12.46 22.19 -26.93
N PRO A 492 -11.43 22.06 -27.79
CA PRO A 492 -11.00 20.76 -28.34
C PRO A 492 -10.70 19.71 -27.26
N SER A 493 -10.17 20.12 -26.11
CA SER A 493 -9.88 19.22 -24.99
C SER A 493 -11.14 18.90 -24.17
N ALA A 494 -11.44 17.62 -24.02
CA ALA A 494 -12.55 17.15 -23.18
C ALA A 494 -12.41 17.57 -21.71
N GLU A 495 -11.17 17.65 -21.21
CA GLU A 495 -10.89 18.04 -19.84
C GLU A 495 -11.20 19.53 -19.60
N VAL A 496 -10.85 20.39 -20.56
CA VAL A 496 -11.16 21.82 -20.51
C VAL A 496 -12.68 22.05 -20.60
N ARG A 497 -13.40 21.33 -21.47
CA ARG A 497 -14.87 21.40 -21.56
C ARG A 497 -15.54 21.04 -20.23
N SER A 498 -15.12 19.90 -19.65
CA SER A 498 -15.66 19.41 -18.37
C SER A 498 -15.39 20.39 -17.23
N ARG A 499 -14.16 20.92 -17.15
CA ARG A 499 -13.79 21.90 -16.12
C ARG A 499 -14.57 23.21 -16.28
N ALA A 500 -14.73 23.72 -17.50
CA ALA A 500 -15.50 24.93 -17.78
C ALA A 500 -16.98 24.76 -17.36
N ALA A 501 -17.59 23.60 -17.66
CA ALA A 501 -18.95 23.29 -17.23
C ALA A 501 -19.09 23.25 -15.70
N SER A 502 -18.15 22.61 -15.02
CA SER A 502 -18.13 22.54 -13.54
C SER A 502 -17.98 23.93 -12.90
N VAL A 503 -17.08 24.77 -13.42
CA VAL A 503 -16.86 26.13 -12.91
C VAL A 503 -18.10 27.00 -13.13
N LEU A 504 -18.69 26.96 -14.33
CA LEU A 504 -19.92 27.72 -14.64
C LEU A 504 -21.10 27.29 -13.76
N GLY A 505 -21.31 25.99 -13.55
CA GLY A 505 -22.34 25.48 -12.65
C GLY A 505 -22.14 25.94 -11.19
N GLY A 506 -20.88 26.06 -10.76
CA GLY A 506 -20.54 26.62 -9.45
C GLY A 506 -20.78 28.13 -9.33
N MET A 507 -20.72 28.87 -10.44
CA MET A 507 -20.98 30.33 -10.46
C MET A 507 -22.47 30.68 -10.48
N GLU A 508 -23.32 29.87 -11.13
CA GLU A 508 -24.76 30.13 -11.21
C GLU A 508 -25.50 29.87 -9.90
N ASN A 509 -24.96 29.02 -9.01
CA ASN A 509 -25.51 28.74 -7.68
C ASN A 509 -25.21 29.81 -6.61
N VAL A 510 -24.66 30.98 -6.99
CA VAL A 510 -24.27 32.06 -6.06
C VAL A 510 -25.10 33.34 -6.29
N ARG A 511 -26.29 33.22 -6.87
CA ARG A 511 -27.24 34.34 -7.04
C ARG A 511 -28.20 34.48 -5.88
#